data_AF-A0A2N0XVD2-F1
#
_entry.id   AF-A0A2N0XVD2-F1
#
_cell.length_a   1.000
_cell.length_b   1.000
_cell.length_c   1.000
_cell.angle_alpha   90.00
_cell.angle_beta   90.00
_cell.angle_gamma   90.00
#
_symmetry.space_group_name_H-M   'P 1'
#
loop_
_entity.id
_entity.type
_entity.pdbx_description
1 polymer ?
#
loop_
_entity_poly.entity_id
_entity_poly.type
_entity_poly.pdbx_seq_one_letter_code
_entity_poly.pdbx_strand_id
1 'polypeptide(L)'
;MQKFFIVLATTGLLSGCVFMTPTEAEPTFLKNSQRFEVKGREGWMPGKNIHFGEYSSDVSKGKITGQRDVYFSGPYLEEDDARTVSIKQFGPNNTSAALEYKQYCIVKGYRPPYDEKPEYQSIKVTHDPNIGVLTFNNKQWTLNAMKLTDDAGNTFSISSGAISLNSKIVSEYTLGHWTGGLNNADYIWLDETATKETKMIAATLMTYLSTVEPLPCEMRLKPDNGE
;
A
#
# COMPACT_ATOMS: atom_id res chain seq x y z
N MET A 1 61.22 37.70 23.31
CA MET A 1 59.85 38.24 23.21
C MET A 1 59.03 37.29 22.33
N GLN A 2 57.87 36.85 22.86
CA GLN A 2 56.67 36.29 22.20
C GLN A 2 56.86 35.18 21.14
N LYS A 3 56.67 33.90 21.51
CA LYS A 3 55.41 33.10 21.42
C LYS A 3 54.92 32.90 19.98
N PHE A 4 54.84 31.65 19.52
CA PHE A 4 53.59 31.02 19.04
C PHE A 4 53.75 29.48 18.97
N PHE A 5 52.98 28.78 19.80
CA PHE A 5 52.66 27.36 19.70
C PHE A 5 51.50 27.20 18.72
N ILE A 6 51.59 26.28 17.75
CA ILE A 6 50.45 25.74 16.99
C ILE A 6 50.76 24.24 16.79
N VAL A 7 50.41 23.40 17.78
CA VAL A 7 49.23 22.50 17.80
C VAL A 7 49.18 21.54 16.59
N LEU A 8 49.85 20.40 16.74
CA LEU A 8 49.58 19.16 15.99
C LEU A 8 48.51 18.38 16.76
N ALA A 9 47.23 18.61 16.48
CA ALA A 9 46.13 17.82 17.04
C ALA A 9 44.80 18.04 16.29
N THR A 10 44.69 17.67 15.02
CA THR A 10 43.39 17.58 14.33
C THR A 10 43.38 16.47 13.29
N THR A 11 43.49 15.22 13.74
CA THR A 11 43.01 14.04 13.00
C THR A 11 42.25 13.18 13.98
N GLY A 12 40.97 13.48 14.15
CA GLY A 12 40.13 12.73 15.07
C GLY A 12 38.75 13.34 15.24
N LEU A 13 38.06 13.68 14.14
CA LEU A 13 36.68 14.16 14.19
C LEU A 13 35.94 13.94 12.85
N LEU A 14 36.11 12.78 12.21
CA LEU A 14 35.25 12.35 11.09
C LEU A 14 35.04 10.83 11.11
N SER A 15 34.56 10.31 12.24
CA SER A 15 33.96 8.97 12.30
C SER A 15 32.88 8.91 13.38
N GLY A 16 32.05 9.95 13.45
CA GLY A 16 30.74 9.84 14.05
C GLY A 16 29.81 9.20 13.03
N CYS A 17 29.93 7.90 12.78
CA CYS A 17 28.75 7.15 12.35
C CYS A 17 27.76 7.36 13.48
N VAL A 18 26.78 8.23 13.28
CA VAL A 18 25.66 8.35 14.21
C VAL A 18 24.93 7.03 14.11
N PHE A 19 25.31 6.07 14.96
CA PHE A 19 24.52 4.90 15.25
C PHE A 19 23.28 5.43 15.99
N MET A 20 22.33 6.01 15.24
CA MET A 20 20.98 6.17 15.75
C MET A 20 20.54 4.77 16.13
N THR A 21 20.32 4.55 17.42
CA THR A 21 19.75 3.30 17.90
C THR A 21 18.43 3.10 17.18
N PRO A 22 18.16 1.92 16.61
CA PRO A 22 16.88 1.62 16.00
C PRO A 22 15.78 2.02 16.98
N THR A 23 14.88 2.91 16.57
CA THR A 23 13.68 3.19 17.36
C THR A 23 12.87 1.91 17.40
N GLU A 24 12.38 1.47 18.56
CA GLU A 24 11.40 0.39 18.55
C GLU A 24 10.07 0.96 18.07
N ALA A 25 9.47 0.34 17.05
CA ALA A 25 8.11 0.71 16.65
C ALA A 25 7.15 0.30 17.77
N GLU A 26 6.35 1.26 18.24
CA GLU A 26 5.34 1.05 19.28
C GLU A 26 3.95 1.50 18.79
N PRO A 27 2.89 0.77 19.17
CA PRO A 27 1.52 1.17 18.87
C PRO A 27 1.08 2.31 19.81
N THR A 28 0.18 3.16 19.34
CA THR A 28 -0.37 4.26 20.13
C THR A 28 -1.47 3.79 21.08
N PHE A 29 -2.34 2.88 20.62
CA PHE A 29 -3.56 2.46 21.32
C PHE A 29 -3.47 1.02 21.86
N LEU A 30 -2.90 0.09 21.10
CA LEU A 30 -2.83 -1.35 21.34
C LEU A 30 -1.51 -1.74 22.03
N LYS A 31 -1.11 -0.99 23.06
CA LYS A 31 0.18 -1.18 23.77
C LYS A 31 0.39 -2.56 24.37
N ASN A 32 -0.69 -3.26 24.69
CA ASN A 32 -0.65 -4.60 25.28
C ASN A 32 -0.83 -5.72 24.25
N SER A 33 -1.03 -5.39 22.98
CA SER A 33 -1.17 -6.39 21.92
C SER A 33 0.19 -6.91 21.46
N GLN A 34 0.23 -8.18 21.07
CA GLN A 34 1.39 -8.74 20.39
C GLN A 34 1.75 -7.97 19.10
N ARG A 35 3.05 -7.70 18.93
CA ARG A 35 3.65 -7.16 17.69
C ARG A 35 3.95 -8.30 16.72
N PHE A 36 3.54 -8.13 15.47
CA PHE A 36 3.86 -9.02 14.36
C PHE A 36 4.67 -8.28 13.30
N GLU A 37 5.77 -8.89 12.84
CA GLU A 37 6.52 -8.40 11.68
C GLU A 37 5.88 -8.93 10.39
N VAL A 38 5.72 -8.06 9.39
CA VAL A 38 5.18 -8.44 8.08
C VAL A 38 6.28 -8.92 7.15
N LYS A 39 6.04 -10.04 6.48
CA LYS A 39 6.96 -10.63 5.50
C LYS A 39 6.30 -10.77 4.14
N GLY A 40 7.12 -10.73 3.09
CA GLY A 40 6.71 -11.01 1.71
C GLY A 40 6.31 -9.79 0.87
N ARG A 41 6.49 -8.57 1.39
CA ARG A 41 6.43 -7.34 0.58
C ARG A 41 7.66 -7.16 -0.31
N GLU A 42 8.77 -7.81 0.02
CA GLU A 42 10.02 -7.79 -0.75
C GLU A 42 10.39 -9.21 -1.22
N GLY A 43 11.26 -9.33 -2.23
CA GLY A 43 11.74 -10.60 -2.77
C GLY A 43 11.45 -10.81 -4.25
N TRP A 44 11.44 -12.06 -4.71
CA TRP A 44 11.27 -12.41 -6.13
C TRP A 44 9.81 -12.32 -6.63
N MET A 45 8.82 -12.38 -5.72
CA MET A 45 7.41 -12.03 -5.99
C MET A 45 6.87 -11.09 -4.89
N PRO A 46 7.27 -9.81 -4.90
CA PRO A 46 6.82 -8.81 -3.94
C PRO A 46 5.30 -8.73 -3.86
N GLY A 47 4.75 -8.84 -2.64
CA GLY A 47 3.33 -8.66 -2.40
C GLY A 47 2.43 -9.80 -2.85
N LYS A 48 2.97 -10.91 -3.39
CA LYS A 48 2.17 -12.08 -3.75
C LYS A 48 1.75 -12.90 -2.52
N ASN A 49 2.67 -13.07 -1.58
CA ASN A 49 2.37 -13.80 -0.35
C ASN A 49 2.76 -12.97 0.86
N ILE A 50 1.78 -12.46 1.60
CA ILE A 50 2.02 -11.69 2.83
C ILE A 50 1.83 -12.59 4.05
N HIS A 51 2.70 -12.46 5.03
CA HIS A 51 2.65 -13.26 6.27
C HIS A 51 2.93 -12.39 7.49
N PHE A 52 2.18 -12.60 8.56
CA PHE A 52 2.41 -11.99 9.87
C PHE A 52 1.68 -12.81 10.96
N GLY A 53 2.39 -13.19 12.02
CA GLY A 53 1.81 -14.04 13.07
C GLY A 53 1.26 -15.35 12.51
N GLU A 54 0.01 -15.68 12.85
CA GLU A 54 -0.73 -16.85 12.35
C GLU A 54 -1.48 -16.58 11.03
N TYR A 55 -1.32 -15.38 10.47
CA TYR A 55 -2.03 -14.95 9.27
C TYR A 55 -1.11 -15.02 8.05
N SER A 56 -1.64 -15.52 6.95
CA SER A 56 -0.98 -15.56 5.65
C SER A 56 -1.96 -15.24 4.53
N SER A 57 -1.48 -14.77 3.40
CA SER A 57 -2.34 -14.46 2.26
C SER A 57 -1.73 -14.84 0.93
N ASP A 58 -2.59 -15.15 -0.04
CA ASP A 58 -2.25 -15.19 -1.47
C ASP A 58 -2.93 -14.01 -2.17
N VAL A 59 -2.14 -13.24 -2.92
CA VAL A 59 -2.58 -12.04 -3.62
C VAL A 59 -2.37 -12.27 -5.11
N SER A 60 -3.46 -12.22 -5.87
CA SER A 60 -3.46 -12.37 -7.32
C SER A 60 -3.93 -11.09 -7.98
N LYS A 61 -3.09 -10.56 -8.88
CA LYS A 61 -3.41 -9.40 -9.72
C LYS A 61 -3.79 -9.93 -11.11
N GLY A 62 -5.02 -9.67 -11.52
CA GLY A 62 -5.52 -10.04 -12.85
C GLY A 62 -4.82 -9.27 -13.97
N LYS A 63 -5.09 -9.69 -15.21
CA LYS A 63 -4.63 -8.95 -16.39
C LYS A 63 -5.23 -7.54 -16.38
N ILE A 64 -4.43 -6.58 -16.83
CA ILE A 64 -4.92 -5.24 -17.12
C ILE A 64 -5.76 -5.33 -18.39
N THR A 65 -7.00 -4.87 -18.30
CA THR A 65 -7.93 -4.76 -19.42
C THR A 65 -8.30 -3.30 -19.54
N GLY A 66 -8.20 -2.74 -20.74
CA GLY A 66 -8.64 -1.37 -20.96
C GLY A 66 -9.25 -1.19 -22.32
N GLN A 67 -10.18 -0.24 -22.42
CA GLN A 67 -10.54 0.32 -23.70
C GLN A 67 -9.63 1.50 -23.98
N ARG A 68 -8.93 1.42 -25.11
CA ARG A 68 -7.95 2.39 -25.56
C ARG A 68 -8.55 3.05 -26.79
N ASP A 69 -8.52 4.39 -26.85
CA ASP A 69 -9.20 5.17 -27.89
C ASP A 69 -10.73 5.06 -27.86
N VAL A 70 -11.33 5.21 -26.67
CA VAL A 70 -12.79 5.34 -26.53
C VAL A 70 -13.22 6.70 -27.08
N TYR A 71 -13.51 6.72 -28.38
CA TYR A 71 -14.18 7.78 -29.16
C TYR A 71 -13.35 8.87 -29.88
N PHE A 72 -13.32 8.72 -31.21
CA PHE A 72 -13.53 9.71 -32.30
C PHE A 72 -12.48 10.80 -32.62
N SER A 73 -11.82 10.64 -33.79
CA SER A 73 -11.58 11.66 -34.84
C SER A 73 -11.24 13.10 -34.43
N GLY A 74 -10.55 13.30 -33.30
CA GLY A 74 -10.30 14.60 -32.70
C GLY A 74 -9.11 14.58 -31.76
N PRO A 75 -8.71 15.74 -31.22
CA PRO A 75 -7.46 15.90 -30.48
C PRO A 75 -7.59 15.46 -29.01
N TYR A 76 -8.44 14.49 -28.69
CA TYR A 76 -8.69 14.04 -27.31
C TYR A 76 -8.15 12.63 -27.11
N LEU A 77 -7.45 12.42 -25.99
CA LEU A 77 -6.93 11.14 -25.53
C LEU A 77 -7.74 10.71 -24.30
N GLU A 78 -8.36 9.53 -24.38
CA GLU A 78 -8.97 8.85 -23.23
C GLU A 78 -8.49 7.39 -23.19
N GLU A 79 -7.83 7.03 -22.09
CA GLU A 79 -7.44 5.66 -21.76
C GLU A 79 -8.10 5.28 -20.44
N ASP A 80 -8.80 4.14 -20.43
CA ASP A 80 -9.39 3.56 -19.22
C ASP A 80 -8.89 2.13 -19.08
N ASP A 81 -7.90 1.95 -18.20
CA ASP A 81 -7.35 0.66 -17.83
C ASP A 81 -7.92 0.22 -16.47
N ALA A 82 -8.27 -1.06 -16.36
CA ALA A 82 -8.74 -1.66 -15.12
C ALA A 82 -8.11 -3.03 -14.89
N ARG A 83 -7.99 -3.44 -13.63
CA ARG A 83 -7.69 -4.83 -13.26
C ARG A 83 -8.46 -5.25 -12.02
N THR A 84 -8.76 -6.54 -11.93
CA THR A 84 -9.26 -7.16 -10.69
C THR A 84 -8.09 -7.66 -9.87
N VAL A 85 -8.12 -7.42 -8.56
CA VAL A 85 -7.18 -7.99 -7.58
C VAL A 85 -7.96 -8.84 -6.60
N SER A 86 -7.47 -10.06 -6.36
CA SER A 86 -8.05 -11.01 -5.40
C SER A 86 -7.04 -11.28 -4.29
N ILE A 87 -7.49 -11.16 -3.05
CA ILE A 87 -6.74 -11.48 -1.83
C ILE A 87 -7.46 -12.65 -1.16
N LYS A 88 -6.75 -13.75 -0.96
CA LYS A 88 -7.19 -14.87 -0.11
C LYS A 88 -6.41 -14.79 1.18
N GLN A 89 -7.09 -14.43 2.26
CA GLN A 89 -6.52 -14.39 3.60
C GLN A 89 -6.78 -15.73 4.29
N PHE A 90 -5.75 -16.26 4.93
CA PHE A 90 -5.78 -17.42 5.81
C PHE A 90 -5.43 -16.95 7.23
N GLY A 91 -6.12 -17.55 8.20
CA GLY A 91 -5.90 -17.31 9.62
C GLY A 91 -5.86 -18.62 10.41
N PRO A 92 -5.79 -18.54 11.74
CA PRO A 92 -5.72 -19.72 12.59
C PRO A 92 -6.96 -20.60 12.44
N ASN A 93 -6.82 -21.89 12.78
CA ASN A 93 -7.90 -22.89 12.73
C ASN A 93 -8.58 -23.05 11.36
N ASN A 94 -7.80 -22.97 10.26
CA ASN A 94 -8.30 -23.09 8.88
C ASN A 94 -9.39 -22.07 8.51
N THR A 95 -9.39 -20.90 9.16
CA THR A 95 -10.29 -19.81 8.78
C THR A 95 -9.76 -19.10 7.54
N SER A 96 -10.68 -18.69 6.65
CA SER A 96 -10.34 -17.97 5.44
C SER A 96 -11.31 -16.83 5.14
N ALA A 97 -10.79 -15.77 4.54
CA ALA A 97 -11.55 -14.64 4.02
C ALA A 97 -11.05 -14.35 2.60
N ALA A 98 -11.94 -13.82 1.77
CA ALA A 98 -11.59 -13.44 0.39
C ALA A 98 -11.98 -11.98 0.17
N LEU A 99 -11.08 -11.18 -0.36
CA LEU A 99 -11.37 -9.82 -0.80
C LEU A 99 -11.08 -9.72 -2.30
N GLU A 100 -12.07 -9.32 -3.08
CA GLU A 100 -11.89 -9.00 -4.50
C GLU A 100 -12.22 -7.53 -4.73
N TYR A 101 -11.34 -6.80 -5.40
CA TYR A 101 -11.55 -5.39 -5.71
C TYR A 101 -11.03 -5.03 -7.10
N LYS A 102 -11.59 -3.97 -7.67
CA LYS A 102 -11.15 -3.41 -8.95
C LYS A 102 -10.26 -2.21 -8.70
N GLN A 103 -9.21 -2.11 -9.52
CA GLN A 103 -8.37 -0.94 -9.62
C GLN A 103 -8.53 -0.33 -11.00
N TYR A 104 -8.42 0.98 -11.08
CA TYR A 104 -8.65 1.76 -12.28
C TYR A 104 -7.51 2.76 -12.50
N CYS A 105 -7.21 3.04 -13.75
CA CYS A 105 -6.33 4.11 -14.18
C CYS A 105 -6.97 4.78 -15.40
N ILE A 106 -7.31 6.06 -15.25
CA ILE A 106 -7.98 6.86 -16.26
C ILE A 106 -7.07 7.99 -16.68
N VAL A 107 -6.69 8.03 -17.95
CA VAL A 107 -5.95 9.13 -18.57
C VAL A 107 -6.91 9.96 -19.41
N LYS A 108 -6.93 11.28 -19.18
CA LYS A 108 -7.63 12.24 -20.04
C LYS A 108 -6.68 13.35 -20.45
N GLY A 109 -6.56 13.63 -21.74
CA GLY A 109 -5.64 14.66 -22.21
C GLY A 109 -5.96 15.16 -23.61
N TYR A 110 -5.25 16.22 -24.01
CA TYR A 110 -5.27 16.73 -25.39
C TYR A 110 -4.08 16.16 -26.16
N ARG A 111 -4.35 15.60 -27.34
CA ARG A 111 -3.35 15.17 -28.31
C ARG A 111 -3.36 16.17 -29.48
N PRO A 112 -2.30 16.98 -29.66
CA PRO A 112 -2.22 17.86 -30.82
C PRO A 112 -2.28 17.09 -32.14
N PRO A 113 -2.71 17.73 -33.24
CA PRO A 113 -2.58 17.19 -34.59
C PRO A 113 -1.12 16.79 -34.92
N TYR A 114 -0.95 15.91 -35.88
CA TYR A 114 0.27 15.15 -36.23
C TYR A 114 1.63 15.89 -36.26
N ASP A 115 1.65 17.24 -36.28
CA ASP A 115 2.86 18.05 -36.44
C ASP A 115 3.35 18.73 -35.14
N GLU A 116 2.61 18.63 -34.03
CA GLU A 116 3.00 19.21 -32.75
C GLU A 116 3.35 18.12 -31.73
N LYS A 117 4.51 18.25 -31.08
CA LYS A 117 4.87 17.36 -29.96
C LYS A 117 3.78 17.49 -28.90
N PRO A 118 3.17 16.39 -28.43
CA PRO A 118 2.17 16.46 -27.37
C PRO A 118 2.76 17.20 -26.17
N GLU A 119 2.16 18.33 -25.82
CA GLU A 119 2.49 19.02 -24.58
C GLU A 119 1.94 18.17 -23.43
N TYR A 120 2.82 17.34 -22.87
CA TYR A 120 2.57 16.44 -21.73
C TYR A 120 1.90 17.14 -20.53
N GLN A 121 1.96 18.46 -20.45
CA GLN A 121 1.37 19.27 -19.39
C GLN A 121 -0.18 19.28 -19.38
N SER A 122 -0.83 18.82 -20.46
CA SER A 122 -2.31 18.76 -20.56
C SER A 122 -2.92 17.41 -20.17
N ILE A 123 -2.10 16.44 -19.73
CA ILE A 123 -2.55 15.08 -19.43
C ILE A 123 -2.89 14.95 -17.95
N LYS A 124 -4.13 14.57 -17.66
CA LYS A 124 -4.60 14.24 -16.32
C LYS A 124 -4.69 12.72 -16.16
N VAL A 125 -3.94 12.19 -15.21
CA VAL A 125 -4.04 10.79 -14.76
C VAL A 125 -4.84 10.74 -13.46
N THR A 126 -5.85 9.90 -13.41
CA THR A 126 -6.73 9.70 -12.25
C THR A 126 -6.78 8.22 -11.90
N HIS A 127 -6.71 7.91 -10.60
CA HIS A 127 -6.93 6.57 -10.07
C HIS A 127 -8.24 6.59 -9.29
N ASP A 128 -9.28 5.95 -9.83
CA ASP A 128 -10.55 5.83 -9.14
C ASP A 128 -10.40 4.97 -7.86
N PRO A 129 -11.25 5.19 -6.85
CA PRO A 129 -11.20 4.43 -5.61
C PRO A 129 -11.32 2.93 -5.88
N ASN A 130 -10.55 2.14 -5.14
CA ASN A 130 -10.67 0.70 -5.19
C ASN A 130 -12.05 0.28 -4.66
N ILE A 131 -12.88 -0.36 -5.48
CA ILE A 131 -14.21 -0.83 -5.10
C ILE A 131 -14.24 -2.35 -5.17
N GLY A 132 -14.79 -3.00 -4.15
CA GLY A 132 -14.74 -4.45 -4.03
C GLY A 132 -15.66 -5.05 -2.98
N VAL A 133 -15.51 -6.36 -2.76
CA VAL A 133 -16.27 -7.13 -1.78
C VAL A 133 -15.32 -8.03 -1.01
N LEU A 134 -15.37 -7.94 0.32
CA LEU A 134 -14.78 -8.91 1.23
C LEU A 134 -15.86 -9.91 1.68
N THR A 135 -15.56 -11.20 1.60
CA THR A 135 -16.42 -12.28 2.07
C THR A 135 -15.73 -13.05 3.21
N PHE A 136 -16.45 -13.22 4.32
CA PHE A 136 -16.02 -14.04 5.46
C PHE A 136 -17.24 -14.72 6.08
N ASN A 137 -17.20 -16.06 6.24
CA ASN A 137 -18.32 -16.85 6.79
C ASN A 137 -19.69 -16.51 6.16
N ASN A 138 -19.75 -16.42 4.83
CA ASN A 138 -20.94 -16.03 4.05
C ASN A 138 -21.49 -14.61 4.31
N LYS A 139 -20.81 -13.80 5.13
CA LYS A 139 -21.09 -12.36 5.24
C LYS A 139 -20.27 -11.60 4.20
N GLN A 140 -20.88 -10.57 3.63
CA GLN A 140 -20.23 -9.68 2.68
C GLN A 140 -20.02 -8.30 3.30
N TRP A 141 -18.89 -7.70 2.94
CA TRP A 141 -18.51 -6.35 3.30
C TRP A 141 -18.13 -5.62 2.03
N THR A 142 -18.75 -4.47 1.77
CA THR A 142 -18.47 -3.66 0.58
C THR A 142 -17.26 -2.77 0.84
N LEU A 143 -16.21 -2.92 0.02
CA LEU A 143 -15.03 -2.07 0.03
C LEU A 143 -15.27 -0.84 -0.85
N ASN A 144 -15.00 0.34 -0.28
CA ASN A 144 -14.85 1.59 -1.01
C ASN A 144 -13.60 2.31 -0.49
N ALA A 145 -12.52 2.22 -1.27
CA ALA A 145 -11.18 2.69 -0.95
C ALA A 145 -10.71 2.24 0.45
N MET A 146 -10.84 3.13 1.43
CA MET A 146 -10.33 2.94 2.79
C MET A 146 -11.41 2.51 3.79
N LYS A 147 -12.59 2.12 3.31
CA LYS A 147 -13.75 1.77 4.15
C LYS A 147 -14.37 0.43 3.71
N LEU A 148 -14.64 -0.45 4.67
CA LEU A 148 -15.50 -1.63 4.48
C LEU A 148 -16.81 -1.43 5.26
N THR A 149 -17.95 -1.73 4.65
CA THR A 149 -19.27 -1.63 5.31
C THR A 149 -20.09 -2.91 5.09
N ASP A 150 -20.75 -3.41 6.14
CA ASP A 150 -21.71 -4.52 6.02
C ASP A 150 -23.17 -4.03 5.92
N ASP A 151 -24.09 -4.96 5.66
CA ASP A 151 -25.53 -4.66 5.56
C ASP A 151 -26.16 -4.18 6.89
N ALA A 152 -25.50 -4.46 8.01
CA ALA A 152 -25.92 -4.00 9.33
C ALA A 152 -25.42 -2.58 9.66
N GLY A 153 -24.66 -1.95 8.76
CA GLY A 153 -24.09 -0.62 8.94
C GLY A 153 -22.80 -0.59 9.76
N ASN A 154 -22.27 -1.75 10.16
CA ASN A 154 -20.94 -1.82 10.75
C ASN A 154 -19.90 -1.40 9.73
N THR A 155 -18.91 -0.67 10.20
CA THR A 155 -17.90 -0.04 9.36
C THR A 155 -16.51 -0.35 9.88
N PHE A 156 -15.66 -0.93 9.03
CA PHE A 156 -14.21 -0.79 9.19
C PHE A 156 -13.71 0.44 8.44
N SER A 157 -12.88 1.26 9.08
CA SER A 157 -12.23 2.41 8.46
C SER A 157 -10.73 2.32 8.64
N ILE A 158 -10.00 2.50 7.55
CA ILE A 158 -8.54 2.56 7.51
C ILE A 158 -8.13 4.03 7.59
N SER A 159 -7.21 4.31 8.51
CA SER A 159 -6.63 5.62 8.77
C SER A 159 -5.11 5.50 8.84
N SER A 160 -4.39 6.64 8.89
CA SER A 160 -2.93 6.61 9.02
C SER A 160 -2.51 5.86 10.30
N GLY A 161 -1.90 4.69 10.12
CA GLY A 161 -1.38 3.84 11.20
C GLY A 161 -2.40 2.98 11.95
N ALA A 162 -3.69 3.01 11.60
CA ALA A 162 -4.70 2.23 12.31
C ALA A 162 -5.93 1.84 11.50
N ILE A 163 -6.57 0.74 11.90
CA ILE A 163 -7.87 0.29 11.43
C ILE A 163 -8.84 0.30 12.61
N SER A 164 -10.01 0.90 12.41
CA SER A 164 -11.09 0.94 13.39
C SER A 164 -12.31 0.17 12.92
N LEU A 165 -13.04 -0.47 13.84
CA LEU A 165 -14.39 -0.99 13.65
C LEU A 165 -15.35 -0.11 14.47
N ASN A 166 -16.30 0.56 13.81
CA ASN A 166 -17.26 1.47 14.46
C ASN A 166 -16.58 2.45 15.44
N SER A 167 -15.45 3.04 15.01
CA SER A 167 -14.59 3.96 15.79
C SER A 167 -13.74 3.33 16.90
N LYS A 168 -13.85 2.02 17.18
CA LYS A 168 -12.94 1.31 18.08
C LYS A 168 -11.71 0.83 17.30
N ILE A 169 -10.51 1.16 17.73
CA ILE A 169 -9.27 0.64 17.13
C ILE A 169 -9.20 -0.88 17.32
N VAL A 170 -9.00 -1.60 16.22
CA VAL A 170 -8.89 -3.07 16.20
C VAL A 170 -7.58 -3.57 15.62
N SER A 171 -6.85 -2.70 14.93
CA SER A 171 -5.49 -2.96 14.44
C SER A 171 -4.71 -1.65 14.38
N GLU A 172 -3.43 -1.73 14.63
CA GLU A 172 -2.45 -0.68 14.37
C GLU A 172 -1.32 -1.21 13.52
N TYR A 173 -0.67 -0.32 12.78
CA TYR A 173 0.41 -0.70 11.91
C TYR A 173 1.43 0.42 11.71
N THR A 174 2.64 0.02 11.39
CA THR A 174 3.71 0.91 10.93
C THR A 174 4.34 0.25 9.71
N LEU A 175 4.37 0.97 8.58
CA LEU A 175 5.00 0.48 7.36
C LEU A 175 6.29 1.27 7.11
N GLY A 176 7.34 0.59 6.66
CA GLY A 176 8.64 1.18 6.34
C GLY A 176 9.39 1.69 7.58
N HIS A 177 9.21 1.04 8.73
CA HIS A 177 9.88 1.42 9.96
C HIS A 177 11.37 1.16 9.87
N TRP A 178 12.18 2.20 10.07
CA TRP A 178 13.63 2.07 10.00
C TRP A 178 14.19 1.26 11.18
N THR A 179 14.87 0.15 10.87
CA THR A 179 15.42 -0.78 11.87
C THR A 179 16.94 -0.67 12.00
N GLY A 180 17.56 0.31 11.36
CA GLY A 180 19.01 0.51 11.35
C GLY A 180 19.65 0.20 9.99
N GLY A 181 20.72 0.93 9.65
CA GLY A 181 21.41 0.77 8.38
C GLY A 181 20.50 1.10 7.19
N LEU A 182 20.45 0.20 6.19
CA LEU A 182 19.60 0.29 5.00
C LEU A 182 18.32 -0.57 5.11
N ASN A 183 17.96 -1.01 6.32
CA ASN A 183 16.87 -1.94 6.54
C ASN A 183 15.62 -1.23 7.07
N ASN A 184 14.47 -1.66 6.57
CA ASN A 184 13.16 -1.29 7.07
C ASN A 184 12.37 -2.55 7.42
N ALA A 185 11.40 -2.42 8.31
CA ALA A 185 10.45 -3.47 8.65
C ALA A 185 9.05 -2.90 8.75
N ASP A 186 8.06 -3.76 8.60
CA ASP A 186 6.67 -3.41 8.83
C ASP A 186 6.17 -4.17 10.05
N TYR A 187 5.38 -3.48 10.87
CA TYR A 187 4.83 -4.02 12.10
C TYR A 187 3.32 -3.86 12.15
N ILE A 188 2.66 -4.87 12.71
CA ILE A 188 1.21 -4.94 12.90
C ILE A 188 0.92 -5.32 14.35
N TRP A 189 -0.10 -4.69 14.92
CA TRP A 189 -0.71 -5.04 16.20
C TRP A 189 -2.19 -5.30 15.99
N LEU A 190 -2.72 -6.38 16.55
CA LEU A 190 -4.14 -6.72 16.49
C LEU A 190 -4.74 -6.67 17.89
N ASP A 191 -5.95 -6.15 18.04
CA ASP A 191 -6.66 -6.17 19.33
C ASP A 191 -6.93 -7.62 19.75
N GLU A 192 -6.28 -8.08 20.82
CA GLU A 192 -6.40 -9.45 21.30
C GLU A 192 -7.80 -9.77 21.83
N THR A 193 -8.54 -8.76 22.27
CA THR A 193 -9.92 -8.89 22.77
C THR A 193 -10.96 -8.93 21.65
N ALA A 194 -10.56 -8.62 20.41
CA ALA A 194 -11.46 -8.58 19.28
C ALA A 194 -11.96 -9.98 18.89
N THR A 195 -13.16 -10.03 18.29
CA THR A 195 -13.74 -11.28 17.80
C THR A 195 -12.90 -11.90 16.68
N LYS A 196 -13.03 -13.20 16.47
CA LYS A 196 -12.35 -13.90 15.35
C LYS A 196 -12.63 -13.25 14.00
N GLU A 197 -13.89 -12.86 13.77
CA GLU A 197 -14.32 -12.12 12.58
C GLU A 197 -13.57 -10.79 12.43
N THR A 198 -13.51 -10.00 13.51
CA THR A 198 -12.83 -8.70 13.50
C THR A 198 -11.34 -8.85 13.20
N LYS A 199 -10.66 -9.80 13.85
CA LYS A 199 -9.24 -10.06 13.60
C LYS A 199 -8.99 -10.50 12.16
N MET A 200 -9.86 -11.34 11.60
CA MET A 200 -9.72 -11.82 10.22
C MET A 200 -9.94 -10.73 9.18
N ILE A 201 -10.94 -9.87 9.38
CA ILE A 201 -11.20 -8.73 8.49
C ILE A 201 -10.05 -7.71 8.60
N ALA A 202 -9.60 -7.40 9.81
CA ALA A 202 -8.46 -6.51 10.04
C ALA A 202 -7.18 -7.06 9.38
N ALA A 203 -6.90 -8.37 9.51
CA ALA A 203 -5.78 -9.02 8.83
C ALA A 203 -5.88 -8.91 7.30
N THR A 204 -7.07 -9.11 6.74
CA THR A 204 -7.31 -8.98 5.29
C THR A 204 -7.09 -7.54 4.82
N LEU A 205 -7.56 -6.55 5.60
CA LEU A 205 -7.31 -5.14 5.33
C LEU A 205 -5.83 -4.75 5.44
N MET A 206 -5.08 -5.38 6.36
CA MET A 206 -3.64 -5.17 6.45
C MET A 206 -2.91 -5.71 5.23
N THR A 207 -3.31 -6.88 4.72
CA THR A 207 -2.81 -7.42 3.45
C THR A 207 -3.15 -6.48 2.29
N TYR A 208 -4.38 -5.98 2.23
CA TYR A 208 -4.79 -4.97 1.25
C TYR A 208 -3.88 -3.73 1.31
N LEU A 209 -3.63 -3.16 2.48
CA LEU A 209 -2.74 -1.99 2.63
C LEU A 209 -1.29 -2.28 2.26
N SER A 210 -0.83 -3.50 2.52
CA SER A 210 0.54 -3.91 2.22
C SER A 210 0.79 -4.12 0.73
N THR A 211 -0.27 -4.30 -0.06
CA THR A 211 -0.21 -4.71 -1.48
C THR A 211 -0.91 -3.77 -2.45
N VAL A 212 -1.69 -2.82 -1.93
CA VAL A 212 -2.35 -1.79 -2.72
C VAL A 212 -1.30 -0.87 -3.33
N GLU A 213 -1.36 -0.77 -4.65
CA GLU A 213 -0.56 0.14 -5.46
C GLU A 213 -1.48 0.77 -6.51
N PRO A 214 -1.22 2.01 -6.94
CA PRO A 214 -1.90 2.58 -8.10
C PRO A 214 -1.71 1.66 -9.31
N LEU A 215 -2.78 1.45 -10.09
CA LEU A 215 -2.64 0.77 -11.37
C LEU A 215 -1.78 1.66 -12.29
N PRO A 216 -0.67 1.17 -12.87
CA PRO A 216 0.07 1.95 -13.85
C PRO A 216 -0.80 2.11 -15.12
N CYS A 217 -0.98 3.34 -15.58
CA CYS A 217 -1.56 3.62 -16.90
C CYS A 217 -0.51 3.29 -17.97
N GLU A 218 -0.88 2.56 -19.01
CA GLU A 218 -0.02 2.37 -20.19
C GLU A 218 -0.02 3.63 -21.06
N MET A 219 0.53 4.74 -20.57
CA MET A 219 0.64 5.98 -21.36
C MET A 219 1.43 5.70 -22.65
N ARG A 220 0.77 5.72 -23.81
CA ARG A 220 1.42 5.55 -25.14
C ARG A 220 2.36 6.69 -25.52
N LEU A 221 2.37 7.78 -24.75
CA LEU A 221 3.31 8.88 -24.92
C LEU A 221 4.60 8.55 -24.17
N LYS A 222 5.33 7.53 -24.62
CA LYS A 222 6.77 7.53 -24.34
C LYS A 222 7.37 8.63 -25.21
N PRO A 223 8.23 9.51 -24.70
CA PRO A 223 9.09 10.27 -25.59
C PRO A 223 9.81 9.23 -26.47
N ASP A 224 9.86 9.48 -27.79
CA ASP A 224 10.87 8.87 -28.63
C ASP A 224 12.21 9.21 -27.99
N ASN A 225 12.73 8.29 -27.19
CA ASN A 225 14.15 8.26 -26.90
C ASN A 225 14.74 7.78 -28.22
N GLY A 226 14.98 8.74 -29.12
CA GLY A 226 15.63 8.48 -30.39
C GLY A 226 16.92 7.73 -30.14
N GLU A 227 16.87 6.43 -30.33
CA GLU A 227 18.00 5.55 -30.62
C GLU A 227 17.89 5.12 -32.08
#